data_AF-A0A9W7DKN8-F1
#
_entry.id   AF-A0A9W7DKN8-F1
#
_cell.length_a   1.000
_cell.length_b   1.000
_cell.length_c   1.000
_cell.angle_alpha   90.00
_cell.angle_beta   90.00
_cell.angle_gamma   90.00
#
_symmetry.space_group_name_H-M   'P 1'
#
loop_
_entity.id
_entity.type
_entity.pdbx_description
1 polymer ?
#
loop_
_entity_poly.entity_id
_entity_poly.type
_entity_poly.pdbx_seq_one_letter_code
_entity_poly.pdbx_strand_id
1 'polypeptide(L)'
;MIQLEFLVLACVLCLSSAFHPRVMAASSKYTCLKSTTETSNLYVASSRRTTYKTNLAKYLVDLHDSRATFDFCGGMMFEFALSDKLRSRLLEVAGSENASNQPVVADSSKRRMHQLEDYEKSAHADNISYFHGREIRNVPDAAGGRGFVLQLSDSVDDPEGWSAQEVSTYDGWGHDSGRQWRKTDDWESEGVKMREKFGESAFGLNHRFYLHYDDQDNFWLSAEDGCEGKAAEAKRRGYFQGLFN
;
A
#
# COMPACT_ATOMS: atom_id res chain seq x y z
N MET A 1 41.64 38.19 -54.39
CA MET A 1 42.77 37.43 -53.79
C MET A 1 42.17 36.10 -53.34
N ILE A 2 42.16 35.01 -54.13
CA ILE A 2 43.30 34.18 -54.63
C ILE A 2 44.15 33.75 -53.42
N GLN A 3 44.36 32.49 -53.01
CA GLN A 3 44.60 31.18 -53.67
C GLN A 3 44.36 30.06 -52.61
N LEU A 4 43.81 28.86 -52.90
CA LEU A 4 44.48 27.60 -53.34
C LEU A 4 45.61 27.17 -52.36
N GLU A 5 45.74 25.93 -51.83
CA GLU A 5 45.81 24.59 -52.44
C GLU A 5 45.50 23.49 -51.38
N PHE A 6 44.69 22.47 -51.65
CA PHE A 6 45.04 21.12 -52.15
C PHE A 6 46.26 20.42 -51.52
N LEU A 7 46.02 19.36 -50.74
CA LEU A 7 46.87 18.17 -50.76
C LEU A 7 46.02 16.90 -50.59
N VAL A 8 46.07 16.08 -51.63
CA VAL A 8 45.54 14.72 -51.71
C VAL A 8 46.60 13.76 -51.18
N LEU A 9 46.23 12.82 -50.31
CA LEU A 9 46.94 11.54 -50.22
C LEU A 9 45.96 10.42 -49.86
N ALA A 10 45.73 9.54 -50.84
CA ALA A 10 45.03 8.28 -50.68
C ALA A 10 46.05 7.18 -50.31
N CYS A 11 45.70 6.33 -49.34
CA CYS A 11 46.37 5.04 -49.12
C CYS A 11 45.37 3.98 -48.62
N VAL A 12 44.80 3.27 -49.61
CA VAL A 12 44.67 1.81 -49.76
C VAL A 12 44.75 0.91 -48.49
N LEU A 13 43.61 0.23 -48.25
CA LEU A 13 43.37 -1.16 -47.79
C LEU A 13 44.00 -1.68 -46.48
N CYS A 14 43.13 -2.14 -45.57
CA CYS A 14 43.11 -3.55 -45.15
C CYS A 14 41.76 -3.92 -44.51
N LEU A 15 41.04 -4.82 -45.17
CA LEU A 15 39.89 -5.54 -44.64
C LEU A 15 40.39 -6.65 -43.71
N SER A 16 40.01 -6.59 -42.44
CA SER A 16 40.20 -7.70 -41.49
C SER A 16 38.86 -7.99 -40.82
N SER A 17 38.21 -9.06 -41.28
CA SER A 17 37.03 -9.66 -40.67
C SER A 17 37.39 -10.24 -39.29
N ALA A 18 36.97 -9.58 -38.22
CA ALA A 18 37.07 -10.11 -36.87
C ALA A 18 35.76 -10.81 -36.48
N PHE A 19 35.80 -12.15 -36.53
CA PHE A 19 34.87 -13.06 -35.89
C PHE A 19 34.66 -12.66 -34.43
N HIS A 20 33.44 -12.28 -34.06
CA HIS A 20 33.04 -12.13 -32.67
C HIS A 20 32.50 -13.46 -32.13
N PRO A 21 33.08 -14.05 -31.06
CA PRO A 21 32.49 -15.20 -30.40
C PRO A 21 31.22 -14.77 -29.65
N ARG A 22 30.11 -15.41 -30.01
CA ARG A 22 28.79 -15.29 -29.38
C ARG A 22 28.86 -15.97 -28.01
N VAL A 23 29.12 -15.19 -26.95
CA VAL A 23 28.97 -15.67 -25.57
C VAL A 23 27.47 -15.82 -25.30
N MET A 24 27.01 -17.06 -25.25
CA MET A 24 25.69 -17.42 -24.74
C MET A 24 25.67 -17.11 -23.23
N ALA A 25 25.07 -15.99 -22.86
CA ALA A 25 24.73 -15.71 -21.47
C ALA A 25 23.68 -16.74 -21.03
N ALA A 26 24.11 -17.72 -20.23
CA ALA A 26 23.21 -18.63 -19.56
C ALA A 26 22.30 -17.82 -18.63
N SER A 27 20.99 -17.85 -18.92
CA SER A 27 19.93 -17.31 -18.09
C SER A 27 19.97 -18.00 -16.73
N SER A 28 20.57 -17.32 -15.74
CA SER A 28 20.51 -17.72 -14.35
C SER A 28 19.09 -17.46 -13.85
N LYS A 29 18.30 -18.55 -13.77
CA LYS A 29 17.03 -18.55 -13.05
C LYS A 29 17.31 -18.36 -11.56
N TYR A 30 17.47 -17.11 -11.13
CA TYR A 30 17.39 -16.75 -9.72
C TYR A 30 15.92 -16.80 -9.31
N THR A 31 15.44 -17.99 -8.94
CA THR A 31 14.31 -18.08 -8.01
C THR A 31 14.81 -17.62 -6.65
N CYS A 32 14.60 -16.33 -6.36
CA CYS A 32 14.64 -15.82 -5.00
C CYS A 32 13.42 -16.40 -4.26
N LEU A 33 13.61 -17.56 -3.62
CA LEU A 33 12.70 -18.04 -2.58
C LEU A 33 12.91 -17.13 -1.35
N LYS A 34 12.23 -15.99 -1.33
CA LYS A 34 12.05 -15.22 -0.09
C LYS A 34 11.13 -16.04 0.83
N SER A 35 11.78 -16.68 1.80
CA SER A 35 11.33 -17.17 3.09
C SER A 35 9.82 -17.17 3.37
N THR A 36 9.22 -18.35 3.50
CA THR A 36 7.91 -18.57 4.11
C THR A 36 7.81 -18.11 5.57
N THR A 37 8.94 -17.84 6.23
CA THR A 37 9.00 -17.38 7.61
C THR A 37 8.72 -15.88 7.74
N GLU A 38 9.15 -15.05 6.78
CA GLU A 38 8.99 -13.58 6.82
C GLU A 38 7.57 -13.09 6.50
N THR A 39 6.78 -13.86 5.75
CA THR A 39 5.36 -13.55 5.56
C THR A 39 4.51 -14.05 6.73
N SER A 40 4.99 -15.05 7.48
CA SER A 40 4.23 -15.63 8.59
C SER A 40 3.99 -14.61 9.73
N ASN A 41 4.95 -13.74 10.03
CA ASN A 41 4.78 -12.69 11.05
C ASN A 41 3.80 -11.60 10.64
N LEU A 42 3.40 -11.53 9.36
CA LEU A 42 2.40 -10.56 8.92
C LEU A 42 0.98 -11.01 9.22
N TYR A 43 0.73 -12.32 9.15
CA TYR A 43 -0.61 -12.90 9.17
C TYR A 43 -0.89 -13.78 10.39
N VAL A 44 0.13 -14.35 11.02
CA VAL A 44 -0.02 -15.23 12.19
C VAL A 44 0.19 -14.44 13.48
N ALA A 45 -0.82 -14.41 14.35
CA ALA A 45 -0.84 -13.60 15.57
C ALA A 45 0.37 -13.85 16.49
N SER A 46 0.70 -15.11 16.76
CA SER A 46 1.83 -15.48 17.63
C SER A 46 3.18 -15.06 17.05
N SER A 47 3.38 -15.26 15.75
CA SER A 47 4.58 -14.81 15.03
C SER A 47 4.68 -13.28 15.05
N ARG A 48 3.59 -12.57 14.76
CA ARG A 48 3.53 -11.11 14.81
C ARG A 48 3.92 -10.57 16.18
N ARG A 49 3.32 -11.08 17.26
CA ARG A 49 3.62 -10.66 18.64
C ARG A 49 5.09 -10.87 18.98
N THR A 50 5.66 -12.00 18.57
CA THR A 50 7.07 -12.33 18.83
C THR A 50 8.01 -11.38 18.10
N THR A 51 7.72 -11.10 16.82
CA THR A 51 8.56 -10.26 15.95
C THR A 51 8.47 -8.78 16.33
N TYR A 52 7.26 -8.24 16.47
CA TYR A 52 7.04 -6.81 16.62
C TYR A 52 6.92 -6.36 18.06
N LYS A 53 6.49 -7.23 18.98
CA LYS A 53 6.19 -6.90 20.38
C LYS A 53 5.24 -5.70 20.45
N THR A 54 5.74 -4.53 20.83
CA THR A 54 5.00 -3.27 20.93
C THR A 54 5.28 -2.30 19.77
N ASN A 55 6.18 -2.65 18.83
CA ASN A 55 6.56 -1.80 17.70
C ASN A 55 5.59 -1.99 16.52
N LEU A 56 4.38 -1.45 16.69
CA LEU A 56 3.32 -1.53 15.70
C LEU A 56 3.58 -0.64 14.49
N ALA A 57 4.32 0.45 14.66
CA ALA A 57 4.74 1.28 13.53
C ALA A 57 5.57 0.46 12.53
N LYS A 58 6.52 -0.35 13.01
CA LYS A 58 7.29 -1.27 12.15
C LYS A 58 6.40 -2.32 11.49
N TYR A 59 5.38 -2.81 12.20
CA TYR A 59 4.44 -3.79 11.63
C TYR A 59 3.64 -3.20 10.46
N LEU A 60 3.09 -1.99 10.60
CA LEU A 60 2.37 -1.31 9.52
C LEU A 60 3.29 -1.04 8.31
N VAL A 61 4.53 -0.61 8.56
CA VAL A 61 5.52 -0.42 7.49
C VAL A 61 5.80 -1.74 6.76
N ASP A 62 5.96 -2.84 7.50
CA ASP A 62 6.23 -4.15 6.88
C ASP A 62 5.03 -4.70 6.10
N LEU A 63 3.80 -4.46 6.56
CA LEU A 63 2.59 -4.77 5.80
C LEU A 63 2.60 -4.02 4.46
N HIS A 64 2.93 -2.74 4.47
CA HIS A 64 3.01 -1.92 3.26
C HIS A 64 4.14 -2.38 2.33
N ASP A 65 5.36 -2.51 2.84
CA ASP A 65 6.55 -2.87 2.05
C ASP A 65 6.43 -4.29 1.47
N SER A 66 5.68 -5.17 2.14
CA SER A 66 5.39 -6.53 1.67
C SER A 66 4.18 -6.62 0.75
N ARG A 67 3.48 -5.51 0.49
CA ARG A 67 2.21 -5.47 -0.25
C ARG A 67 1.20 -6.46 0.31
N ALA A 68 1.14 -6.50 1.65
CA ALA A 68 0.29 -7.42 2.39
C ALA A 68 -1.19 -7.12 2.11
N THR A 69 -2.05 -8.10 2.35
CA THR A 69 -3.48 -7.96 2.09
C THR A 69 -4.32 -8.09 3.35
N PHE A 70 -5.48 -7.41 3.34
CA PHE A 70 -6.55 -7.56 4.31
C PHE A 70 -7.76 -8.22 3.65
N ASP A 71 -8.36 -9.21 4.31
CA ASP A 71 -9.66 -9.75 3.93
C ASP A 71 -10.76 -8.81 4.46
N PHE A 72 -10.97 -7.72 3.74
CA PHE A 72 -11.85 -6.62 4.12
C PHE A 72 -13.28 -6.87 3.62
N CYS A 73 -14.28 -6.55 4.44
CA CYS A 73 -15.69 -6.83 4.18
C CYS A 73 -16.02 -8.32 3.94
N GLY A 74 -15.21 -9.24 4.46
CA GLY A 74 -15.51 -10.68 4.49
C GLY A 74 -15.52 -11.37 3.12
N GLY A 75 -14.43 -11.24 2.37
CA GLY A 75 -14.19 -11.97 1.11
C GLY A 75 -13.49 -11.16 0.03
N MET A 76 -13.10 -9.91 0.32
CA MET A 76 -12.42 -9.04 -0.63
C MET A 76 -11.01 -8.75 -0.13
N MET A 77 -10.02 -9.18 -0.90
CA MET A 77 -8.61 -8.94 -0.55
C MET A 77 -8.21 -7.55 -1.04
N PHE A 78 -7.89 -6.66 -0.10
CA PHE A 78 -7.34 -5.33 -0.36
C PHE A 78 -5.86 -5.33 -0.05
N GLU A 79 -5.02 -4.82 -0.95
CA GLU A 79 -3.64 -4.48 -0.63
C GLU A 79 -3.60 -3.37 0.41
N PHE A 80 -2.72 -3.48 1.40
CA PHE A 80 -2.45 -2.42 2.35
C PHE A 80 -1.38 -1.48 1.81
N ALA A 81 -1.70 -0.19 1.77
CA ALA A 81 -0.77 0.86 1.36
C ALA A 81 -0.67 1.96 2.40
N LEU A 82 0.52 2.53 2.56
CA LEU A 82 0.74 3.78 3.25
C LEU A 82 1.04 4.86 2.19
N SER A 83 0.64 6.09 2.47
CA SER A 83 1.24 7.25 1.80
C SER A 83 2.72 7.31 2.14
N ASP A 84 3.49 7.97 1.28
CA ASP A 84 4.93 8.08 1.48
C ASP A 84 5.26 8.87 2.76
N LYS A 85 4.41 9.85 3.10
CA LYS A 85 4.55 10.65 4.33
C LYS A 85 4.27 9.84 5.59
N LEU A 86 3.13 9.12 5.63
CA LEU A 86 2.80 8.29 6.79
C LEU A 86 3.81 7.16 6.97
N ARG A 87 4.25 6.53 5.87
CA ARG A 87 5.31 5.52 5.91
C ARG A 87 6.59 6.07 6.53
N SER A 88 7.02 7.27 6.11
CA SER A 88 8.22 7.92 6.64
C SER A 88 8.08 8.22 8.13
N ARG A 89 6.94 8.76 8.56
CA ARG A 89 6.62 8.97 9.99
C ARG A 89 6.69 7.68 10.79
N LEU A 90 6.09 6.60 10.29
CA LEU A 90 6.07 5.32 10.98
C LEU A 90 7.46 4.67 11.06
N LEU A 91 8.32 4.90 10.07
CA LEU A 91 9.73 4.48 10.14
C LEU A 91 10.49 5.21 11.27
N GLU A 92 10.27 6.51 11.43
CA GLU A 92 10.85 7.29 12.53
C GLU A 92 10.34 6.80 13.89
N VAL A 93 9.02 6.61 14.02
CA VAL A 93 8.39 6.08 15.24
C VAL A 93 8.92 4.69 15.57
N ALA A 94 9.08 3.83 14.57
CA ALA A 94 9.61 2.48 14.71
C ALA A 94 11.06 2.44 15.19
N GLY A 95 11.86 3.46 14.89
CA GLY A 95 13.23 3.63 15.37
C GLY A 95 13.32 4.31 16.74
N SER A 96 12.23 4.86 17.26
CA SER A 96 12.20 5.60 18.53
C SER A 96 11.85 4.68 19.72
N GLU A 97 12.34 5.03 20.91
CA GLU A 97 11.93 4.38 22.16
C GLU A 97 10.64 4.98 22.75
N ASN A 98 10.07 6.01 22.11
CA ASN A 98 8.90 6.68 22.64
C ASN A 98 7.61 5.89 22.33
N ALA A 99 7.16 5.14 23.33
CA ALA A 99 5.93 4.35 23.25
C ALA A 99 4.68 5.20 22.99
N SER A 100 4.65 6.51 23.33
CA SER A 100 3.47 7.36 23.14
C SER A 100 3.15 7.64 21.67
N ASN A 101 4.12 7.45 20.77
CA ASN A 101 3.95 7.73 19.35
C ASN A 101 3.62 6.47 18.55
N GLN A 102 3.63 5.29 19.18
CA GLN A 102 3.25 4.04 18.52
C GLN A 102 1.75 4.04 18.22
N PRO A 103 1.32 3.48 17.07
CA PRO A 103 -0.09 3.25 16.79
C PRO A 103 -0.78 2.50 17.93
N VAL A 104 -1.98 2.93 18.29
CA VAL A 104 -2.82 2.28 19.29
C VAL A 104 -3.67 1.21 18.61
N VAL A 105 -3.77 0.04 19.24
CA VAL A 105 -4.62 -1.06 18.80
C VAL A 105 -5.58 -1.36 19.93
N ALA A 106 -6.88 -1.13 19.67
CA ALA A 106 -7.92 -1.37 20.65
C ALA A 106 -8.07 -2.87 20.95
N ASP A 107 -8.56 -3.19 22.14
CA ASP A 107 -8.83 -4.58 22.52
C ASP A 107 -10.08 -5.16 21.81
N SER A 108 -10.33 -6.45 22.03
CA SER A 108 -11.41 -7.18 21.38
C SER A 108 -12.82 -6.73 21.75
N SER A 109 -12.99 -5.93 22.81
CA SER A 109 -14.28 -5.32 23.15
C SER A 109 -14.65 -4.14 22.25
N LYS A 110 -13.69 -3.62 21.47
CA LYS A 110 -13.81 -2.41 20.65
C LYS A 110 -13.86 -2.73 19.16
N ARG A 111 -14.83 -3.57 18.75
CA ARG A 111 -15.03 -3.99 17.36
C ARG A 111 -15.64 -2.93 16.45
N ARG A 112 -16.15 -1.83 17.01
CA ARG A 112 -16.71 -0.70 16.27
C ARG A 112 -16.09 0.59 16.78
N MET A 113 -15.80 1.51 15.86
CA MET A 113 -15.14 2.78 16.20
C MET A 113 -15.92 3.58 17.25
N HIS A 114 -17.26 3.53 17.22
CA HIS A 114 -18.10 4.21 18.22
C HIS A 114 -17.99 3.67 19.65
N GLN A 115 -17.27 2.56 19.86
CA GLN A 115 -17.02 1.99 21.18
C GLN A 115 -15.75 2.54 21.83
N LEU A 116 -14.92 3.28 21.09
CA LEU A 116 -13.71 3.92 21.60
C LEU A 116 -14.07 5.10 22.51
N GLU A 117 -13.28 5.33 23.56
CA GLU A 117 -13.63 6.24 24.66
C GLU A 117 -13.81 7.70 24.20
N ASP A 118 -12.98 8.15 23.26
CA ASP A 118 -13.02 9.52 22.71
C ASP A 118 -13.61 9.56 21.29
N TYR A 119 -14.53 8.66 20.97
CA TYR A 119 -15.18 8.67 19.67
C TYR A 119 -16.11 9.87 19.51
N GLU A 120 -15.89 10.63 18.45
CA GLU A 120 -16.82 11.62 17.94
C GLU A 120 -17.00 11.46 16.42
N LYS A 121 -18.18 11.83 15.93
CA LYS A 121 -18.49 11.90 14.49
C LYS A 121 -17.80 13.12 13.90
N SER A 122 -16.54 12.97 13.51
CA SER A 122 -15.72 14.02 12.93
C SER A 122 -14.68 13.45 11.97
N ALA A 123 -14.06 14.32 11.19
CA ALA A 123 -12.95 13.97 10.31
C ALA A 123 -11.61 13.86 11.05
N HIS A 124 -11.58 13.91 12.39
CA HIS A 124 -10.33 13.95 13.13
C HIS A 124 -9.52 12.65 13.02
N ALA A 125 -8.22 12.78 12.74
CA ALA A 125 -7.25 11.71 12.78
C ALA A 125 -5.92 12.20 13.38
N ASP A 126 -5.36 11.42 14.31
CA ASP A 126 -4.15 11.74 15.07
C ASP A 126 -2.90 10.97 14.58
N ASN A 127 -3.08 10.06 13.60
CA ASN A 127 -2.07 9.11 13.11
C ASN A 127 -1.57 8.13 14.19
N ILE A 128 -2.32 7.97 15.28
CA ILE A 128 -2.02 7.08 16.42
C ILE A 128 -3.19 6.13 16.65
N SER A 129 -4.34 6.68 17.01
CA SER A 129 -5.59 5.97 17.28
C SER A 129 -6.47 5.92 16.03
N TYR A 130 -6.47 7.02 15.29
CA TYR A 130 -7.27 7.24 14.10
C TYR A 130 -6.40 7.63 12.93
N PHE A 131 -6.67 7.02 11.78
CA PHE A 131 -5.95 7.28 10.55
C PHE A 131 -6.92 7.79 9.49
N HIS A 132 -6.50 8.79 8.73
CA HIS A 132 -7.13 9.04 7.44
C HIS A 132 -6.76 7.91 6.49
N GLY A 133 -7.71 7.46 5.69
CA GLY A 133 -7.44 6.50 4.65
C GLY A 133 -8.49 6.48 3.57
N ARG A 134 -8.27 5.62 2.57
CA ARG A 134 -9.18 5.41 1.46
C ARG A 134 -9.31 3.94 1.11
N GLU A 135 -10.53 3.56 0.79
CA GLU A 135 -10.80 2.40 -0.03
C GLU A 135 -10.66 2.81 -1.50
N ILE A 136 -9.71 2.22 -2.22
CA ILE A 136 -9.41 2.54 -3.63
C ILE A 136 -9.61 1.28 -4.48
N ARG A 137 -10.31 1.43 -5.59
CA ARG A 137 -10.65 0.36 -6.53
C ARG A 137 -10.10 0.66 -7.92
N ASN A 138 -10.07 -0.38 -8.77
CA ASN A 138 -9.53 -0.37 -10.13
C ASN A 138 -8.02 -0.07 -10.22
N VAL A 139 -7.24 -0.45 -9.21
CA VAL A 139 -5.78 -0.33 -9.23
C VAL A 139 -5.17 -1.50 -10.00
N PRO A 140 -4.56 -1.32 -11.19
CA PRO A 140 -4.23 -2.42 -12.11
C PRO A 140 -3.36 -3.52 -11.51
N ASP A 141 -2.40 -3.14 -10.66
CA ASP A 141 -1.40 -4.06 -10.13
C ASP A 141 -1.61 -4.41 -8.66
N ALA A 142 -2.72 -4.03 -8.04
CA ALA A 142 -2.90 -4.26 -6.61
C ALA A 142 -2.91 -5.75 -6.24
N ALA A 143 -2.25 -6.08 -5.12
CA ALA A 143 -2.28 -7.38 -4.50
C ALA A 143 -3.73 -7.75 -4.09
N GLY A 144 -3.99 -9.04 -3.94
CA GLY A 144 -5.35 -9.54 -3.64
C GLY A 144 -6.22 -9.83 -4.87
N GLY A 145 -5.80 -9.41 -6.07
CA GLY A 145 -6.31 -9.92 -7.35
C GLY A 145 -7.64 -9.30 -7.83
N ARG A 146 -8.12 -8.23 -7.19
CA ARG A 146 -9.32 -7.48 -7.61
C ARG A 146 -9.07 -5.99 -7.88
N GLY A 147 -7.83 -5.54 -7.80
CA GLY A 147 -7.48 -4.14 -8.00
C GLY A 147 -7.91 -3.24 -6.85
N PHE A 148 -7.83 -3.73 -5.62
CA PHE A 148 -8.36 -3.10 -4.42
C PHE A 148 -7.21 -2.74 -3.46
N VAL A 149 -7.23 -1.52 -2.93
CA VAL A 149 -6.22 -0.99 -2.00
C VAL A 149 -6.91 -0.31 -0.83
N LEU A 150 -6.45 -0.58 0.40
CA LEU A 150 -6.70 0.22 1.58
C LEU A 150 -5.47 1.08 1.82
N GLN A 151 -5.56 2.36 1.51
CA GLN A 151 -4.49 3.32 1.75
C GLN A 151 -4.72 4.00 3.10
N LEU A 152 -3.71 4.08 3.96
CA LEU A 152 -3.67 5.05 5.07
C LEU A 152 -2.72 6.20 4.72
N SER A 153 -3.09 7.42 5.12
CA SER A 153 -2.33 8.64 4.87
C SER A 153 -2.14 9.45 6.15
N ASP A 154 -1.12 10.29 6.17
CA ASP A 154 -0.88 11.20 7.29
C ASP A 154 -1.94 12.31 7.27
N SER A 155 -2.54 12.60 8.42
CA SER A 155 -3.56 13.63 8.56
C SER A 155 -3.05 15.07 8.46
N VAL A 156 -1.73 15.27 8.40
CA VAL A 156 -1.10 16.60 8.36
C VAL A 156 -0.34 16.76 7.06
N ASP A 157 -0.74 17.71 6.20
CA ASP A 157 -0.04 18.15 4.97
C ASP A 157 0.53 17.02 4.09
N ASP A 158 -0.25 15.95 3.91
CA ASP A 158 0.13 14.81 3.08
C ASP A 158 -0.35 15.03 1.64
N PRO A 159 0.54 15.02 0.63
CA PRO A 159 0.14 15.13 -0.78
C PRO A 159 -0.79 14.01 -1.27
N GLU A 160 -0.79 12.87 -0.57
CA GLU A 160 -1.70 11.75 -0.82
C GLU A 160 -2.83 11.70 0.24
N GLY A 161 -2.85 12.63 1.19
CA GLY A 161 -3.83 12.71 2.28
C GLY A 161 -5.19 13.20 1.83
N TRP A 162 -6.11 13.29 2.79
CA TRP A 162 -7.45 13.82 2.53
C TRP A 162 -7.40 15.27 2.07
N SER A 163 -8.18 15.60 1.04
CA SER A 163 -8.38 16.97 0.62
C SER A 163 -9.19 17.75 1.66
N ALA A 164 -9.14 19.08 1.59
CA ALA A 164 -10.00 19.94 2.40
C ALA A 164 -11.50 19.65 2.15
N GLN A 165 -11.85 19.25 0.93
CA GLN A 165 -13.20 18.86 0.54
C GLN A 165 -13.60 17.54 1.22
N GLU A 166 -12.74 16.52 1.20
CA GLU A 166 -12.97 15.25 1.91
C GLU A 166 -13.12 15.43 3.41
N VAL A 167 -12.35 16.33 4.02
CA VAL A 167 -12.45 16.66 5.46
C VAL A 167 -13.75 17.41 5.77
N SER A 168 -14.08 18.44 4.99
CA SER A 168 -15.23 19.31 5.27
C SER A 168 -16.59 18.65 5.05
N THR A 169 -16.66 17.66 4.17
CA THR A 169 -17.89 16.89 3.91
C THR A 169 -17.87 15.49 4.52
N TYR A 170 -16.92 15.21 5.42
CA TYR A 170 -16.77 13.88 5.99
C TYR A 170 -18.01 13.44 6.78
N ASP A 171 -18.52 12.27 6.40
CA ASP A 171 -19.71 11.65 6.95
C ASP A 171 -19.56 10.12 7.06
N GLY A 172 -18.34 9.63 7.32
CA GLY A 172 -17.99 8.20 7.21
C GLY A 172 -18.64 7.24 8.21
N TRP A 173 -19.51 7.73 9.09
CA TRP A 173 -20.46 6.91 9.86
C TRP A 173 -21.76 6.60 9.09
N GLY A 174 -21.97 7.24 7.94
CA GLY A 174 -23.10 7.04 7.04
C GLY A 174 -22.91 5.84 6.11
N HIS A 175 -23.94 5.55 5.31
CA HIS A 175 -23.91 4.45 4.34
C HIS A 175 -23.17 4.87 3.06
N ASP A 176 -22.27 4.02 2.54
CA ASP A 176 -21.43 4.30 1.37
C ASP A 176 -22.20 4.80 0.13
N SER A 177 -23.43 4.34 -0.08
CA SER A 177 -24.24 4.76 -1.24
C SER A 177 -24.69 6.23 -1.18
N GLY A 178 -24.65 6.84 0.00
CA GLY A 178 -24.97 8.26 0.20
C GLY A 178 -23.77 9.18 0.06
N ARG A 179 -22.56 8.62 -0.08
CA ARG A 179 -21.30 9.34 0.01
C ARG A 179 -20.68 9.52 -1.38
N GLN A 180 -19.83 10.54 -1.54
CA GLN A 180 -19.17 10.79 -2.81
C GLN A 180 -17.99 9.83 -3.01
N TRP A 181 -18.14 8.94 -3.99
CA TRP A 181 -17.01 8.17 -4.54
C TRP A 181 -16.25 9.04 -5.52
N ARG A 182 -15.02 9.40 -5.16
CA ARG A 182 -14.14 10.24 -5.98
C ARG A 182 -13.38 9.41 -6.99
N LYS A 183 -13.17 9.98 -8.16
CA LYS A 183 -12.26 9.46 -9.18
C LYS A 183 -10.93 10.20 -9.09
N THR A 184 -9.93 9.66 -9.79
CA THR A 184 -8.62 10.31 -9.94
C THR A 184 -8.71 11.78 -10.36
N ASP A 185 -9.59 12.13 -11.31
CA ASP A 185 -9.79 13.53 -11.73
C ASP A 185 -10.27 14.45 -10.59
N ASP A 186 -11.18 13.95 -9.74
CA ASP A 186 -11.71 14.71 -8.61
C ASP A 186 -10.57 15.01 -7.62
N TRP A 187 -9.81 13.98 -7.23
CA TRP A 187 -8.67 14.13 -6.32
C TRP A 187 -7.60 15.07 -6.84
N GLU A 188 -7.23 14.99 -8.12
CA GLU A 188 -6.24 15.89 -8.71
C GLU A 188 -6.73 17.35 -8.73
N SER A 189 -8.01 17.57 -9.01
CA SER A 189 -8.61 18.90 -8.94
C SER A 189 -8.64 19.48 -7.52
N GLU A 190 -8.66 18.60 -6.52
CA GLU A 190 -8.58 18.93 -5.08
C GLU A 190 -7.13 19.00 -4.57
N GLY A 191 -6.12 18.77 -5.42
CA GLY A 191 -4.70 18.85 -5.09
C GLY A 191 -4.08 17.58 -4.50
N VAL A 192 -4.78 16.45 -4.55
CA VAL A 192 -4.33 15.15 -4.04
C VAL A 192 -3.70 14.31 -5.17
N LYS A 193 -2.51 13.77 -4.93
CA LYS A 193 -1.74 13.01 -5.93
C LYS A 193 -2.09 11.52 -5.92
N MET A 194 -3.04 11.12 -6.77
CA MET A 194 -3.53 9.73 -6.81
C MET A 194 -3.21 9.00 -8.11
N ARG A 195 -3.19 9.69 -9.26
CA ARG A 195 -3.06 9.07 -10.59
C ARG A 195 -1.77 8.29 -10.75
N GLU A 196 -0.65 8.87 -10.34
CA GLU A 196 0.68 8.28 -10.49
C GLU A 196 0.78 6.95 -9.73
N LYS A 197 0.17 6.86 -8.54
CA LYS A 197 0.27 5.71 -7.65
C LYS A 197 -0.79 4.63 -7.93
N PHE A 198 -2.03 5.04 -8.25
CA PHE A 198 -3.17 4.12 -8.32
C PHE A 198 -3.73 3.92 -9.73
N GLY A 199 -3.35 4.78 -10.67
CA GLY A 199 -3.79 4.73 -12.06
C GLY A 199 -4.95 5.68 -12.38
N GLU A 200 -5.15 5.90 -13.67
CA GLU A 200 -6.14 6.84 -14.21
C GLU A 200 -7.59 6.44 -13.96
N SER A 201 -7.90 5.13 -13.95
CA SER A 201 -9.25 4.62 -13.74
C SER A 201 -9.58 4.36 -12.26
N ALA A 202 -8.67 4.72 -11.35
CA ALA A 202 -8.86 4.54 -9.93
C ALA A 202 -9.99 5.43 -9.41
N PHE A 203 -10.73 4.90 -8.45
CA PHE A 203 -11.77 5.62 -7.75
C PHE A 203 -11.91 5.06 -6.34
N GLY A 204 -12.46 5.84 -5.42
CA GLY A 204 -12.49 5.42 -4.04
C GLY A 204 -13.34 6.27 -3.13
N LEU A 205 -13.36 5.83 -1.88
CA LEU A 205 -14.09 6.46 -0.80
C LEU A 205 -13.14 6.66 0.38
N ASN A 206 -13.22 7.82 1.03
CA ASN A 206 -12.39 8.14 2.18
C ASN A 206 -13.02 7.60 3.48
N HIS A 207 -12.25 6.93 4.32
CA HIS A 207 -12.71 6.41 5.63
C HIS A 207 -11.72 6.76 6.72
N ARG A 208 -12.22 7.15 7.90
CA ARG A 208 -11.41 7.10 9.10
C ARG A 208 -11.24 5.64 9.47
N PHE A 209 -10.01 5.26 9.75
CA PHE A 209 -9.64 3.91 10.14
C PHE A 209 -9.13 3.88 11.58
N TYR A 210 -9.32 2.75 12.23
CA TYR A 210 -8.68 2.41 13.49
C TYR A 210 -8.25 0.95 13.47
N LEU A 211 -7.42 0.58 14.45
CA LEU A 211 -6.87 -0.75 14.58
C LEU A 211 -7.43 -1.42 15.83
N HIS A 212 -7.73 -2.71 15.74
CA HIS A 212 -8.08 -3.50 16.92
C HIS A 212 -7.62 -4.95 16.82
N TYR A 213 -7.59 -5.63 17.96
CA TYR A 213 -7.50 -7.09 18.03
C TYR A 213 -8.88 -7.72 18.16
N ASP A 214 -9.00 -8.99 17.81
CA ASP A 214 -10.13 -9.83 18.24
C ASP A 214 -9.70 -10.78 19.37
N ASP A 215 -10.63 -11.61 19.85
CA ASP A 215 -10.37 -12.57 20.94
C ASP A 215 -9.33 -13.66 20.59
N GLN A 216 -8.96 -13.76 19.32
CA GLN A 216 -7.94 -14.69 18.81
C GLN A 216 -6.61 -13.98 18.51
N ASP A 217 -6.47 -12.73 18.95
CA ASP A 217 -5.35 -11.86 18.64
C ASP A 217 -5.14 -11.63 17.14
N ASN A 218 -6.16 -11.78 16.27
CA ASN A 218 -6.01 -11.35 14.88
C ASN A 218 -5.97 -9.83 14.82
N PHE A 219 -5.14 -9.28 13.94
CA PHE A 219 -5.03 -7.84 13.75
C PHE A 219 -6.00 -7.36 12.67
N TRP A 220 -6.82 -6.37 13.01
CA TRP A 220 -7.86 -5.84 12.15
C TRP A 220 -7.60 -4.37 11.83
N LEU A 221 -7.84 -4.03 10.56
CA LEU A 221 -8.03 -2.66 10.10
C LEU A 221 -9.52 -2.45 9.89
N SER A 222 -10.08 -1.41 10.47
CA SER A 222 -11.53 -1.21 10.51
C SER A 222 -11.88 0.23 10.15
N ALA A 223 -12.77 0.40 9.19
CA ALA A 223 -13.36 1.68 8.82
C ALA A 223 -14.51 2.06 9.78
N GLU A 224 -14.79 3.36 9.87
CA GLU A 224 -15.79 3.92 10.77
C GLU A 224 -17.22 3.39 10.53
N ASP A 225 -17.57 3.11 9.29
CA ASP A 225 -18.86 2.53 8.87
C ASP A 225 -19.07 1.06 9.30
N GLY A 226 -18.03 0.41 9.85
CA GLY A 226 -18.06 -0.97 10.30
C GLY A 226 -17.58 -1.99 9.27
N CYS A 227 -17.15 -1.56 8.08
CA CYS A 227 -16.36 -2.39 7.19
C CYS A 227 -14.99 -2.66 7.85
N GLU A 228 -14.62 -3.93 7.97
CA GLU A 228 -13.39 -4.34 8.64
C GLU A 228 -12.75 -5.51 7.91
N GLY A 229 -11.45 -5.67 8.10
CA GLY A 229 -10.70 -6.80 7.57
C GLY A 229 -9.54 -7.17 8.44
N LYS A 230 -9.24 -8.46 8.48
CA LYS A 230 -8.05 -8.98 9.12
C LYS A 230 -6.93 -9.12 8.11
N ALA A 231 -5.69 -8.93 8.57
CA ALA A 231 -4.53 -9.26 7.74
C ALA A 231 -4.60 -10.75 7.35
N ALA A 232 -4.57 -11.03 6.05
CA ALA A 232 -4.68 -12.38 5.53
C ALA A 232 -3.91 -12.54 4.22
N GLU A 233 -3.35 -13.73 3.98
CA GLU A 233 -2.74 -14.04 2.69
C GLU A 233 -3.81 -14.10 1.60
N ALA A 234 -3.59 -13.38 0.51
CA ALA A 234 -4.34 -13.59 -0.71
C ALA A 234 -4.16 -15.03 -1.19
N LYS A 235 -5.22 -15.84 -1.09
CA LYS A 235 -5.19 -17.20 -1.63
C LYS A 235 -4.95 -17.10 -3.13
N ARG A 236 -3.80 -17.62 -3.60
CA ARG A 236 -3.59 -17.82 -5.04
C ARG A 236 -4.74 -18.70 -5.53
N ARG A 237 -5.56 -18.18 -6.46
CA ARG A 237 -6.48 -19.04 -7.21
C ARG A 237 -5.61 -20.09 -7.88
N GLY A 238 -5.67 -21.33 -7.38
CA GLY A 238 -5.07 -22.46 -8.05
C GLY A 238 -5.65 -22.51 -9.44
N TYR A 239 -4.82 -22.28 -10.46
CA TYR A 239 -5.17 -22.69 -11.81
C TYR A 239 -5.35 -24.20 -11.74
N PHE A 240 -6.60 -24.66 -11.75
CA PHE A 240 -6.94 -26.01 -12.17
C PHE A 240 -6.49 -26.10 -13.63
N GLN A 241 -5.24 -26.46 -13.84
CA GLN A 241 -4.75 -26.96 -15.11
C GLN A 241 -5.53 -28.27 -15.33
N GLY A 242 -6.44 -28.22 -16.30
CA GLY A 242 -7.48 -29.21 -16.50
C GLY A 242 -6.96 -30.64 -16.52
N LEU A 243 -7.57 -31.46 -15.68
CA LEU A 243 -7.74 -32.89 -15.93
C LEU A 243 -8.70 -33.03 -17.13
N PHE A 244 -8.14 -33.03 -18.33
CA PHE A 244 -8.70 -33.74 -19.47
C PHE A 244 -7.62 -34.73 -19.91
N ASN A 245 -7.69 -35.94 -19.34
CA ASN A 245 -7.16 -37.15 -19.96
C ASN A 245 -8.23 -37.69 -20.90
#